data_AF-A0A0T0PYY9-F1
#
_entry.id   AF-A0A0T0PYY9-F1
#
_cell.length_a   1.000
_cell.length_b   1.000
_cell.length_c   1.000
_cell.angle_alpha   90.00
_cell.angle_beta   90.00
_cell.angle_gamma   90.00
#
_symmetry.space_group_name_H-M   'P 1'
#
loop_
_entity.id
_entity.type
_entity.pdbx_description
1 polymer ?
#
loop_
_entity_poly.entity_id
_entity_poly.type
_entity_poly.pdbx_seq_one_letter_code
_entity_poly.pdbx_strand_id
1 'polypeptide(L)'
;MAQFDVFRATDGGLLVDCQSDALAYLATRLTAPLMPLSKAPEGRPRINPVFDIFDEPHVLVTQFAASIRKTELRRRVADLTPYRLEIVSAFDVLLTGV
;
A
#
# COMPACT_ATOMS: atom_id res chain seq x y z
N MET A 1 -0.98 -14.12 2.72
CA MET A 1 -0.95 -12.68 2.43
C MET A 1 -1.50 -12.54 1.04
N ALA A 2 -2.67 -11.93 0.92
CA ALA A 2 -3.31 -11.67 -0.36
C ALA A 2 -2.92 -10.27 -0.86
N GLN A 3 -2.99 -10.06 -2.17
CA GLN A 3 -2.85 -8.73 -2.75
C GLN A 3 -3.88 -7.78 -2.12
N PHE A 4 -3.44 -6.57 -1.76
CA PHE A 4 -4.17 -5.48 -1.10
C PHE A 4 -4.53 -5.68 0.37
N ASP A 5 -4.03 -6.74 1.00
CA ASP A 5 -4.00 -6.80 2.45
C ASP A 5 -3.11 -5.68 3.01
N VAL A 6 -3.59 -5.01 4.07
CA VAL A 6 -2.80 -4.02 4.82
C VAL A 6 -2.17 -4.69 6.04
N PHE A 7 -0.89 -4.46 6.25
CA PHE A 7 -0.12 -4.97 7.37
C PHE A 7 0.48 -3.85 8.20
N ARG A 8 0.56 -4.09 9.51
CA ARG A 8 1.48 -3.37 10.38
C ARG A 8 2.86 -4.00 10.28
N ALA A 9 3.84 -3.20 9.86
CA ALA A 9 5.23 -3.58 9.74
C ALA A 9 5.96 -3.55 11.10
N THR A 10 7.21 -3.99 11.12
CA THR A 10 8.01 -4.12 12.36
C THR A 10 8.35 -2.75 12.97
N ASP A 11 8.50 -1.72 12.15
CA ASP A 11 8.69 -0.32 12.57
C ASP A 11 7.39 0.37 13.00
N GLY A 12 6.26 -0.33 12.96
CA GLY A 12 4.94 0.17 13.31
C GLY A 12 4.19 0.85 12.17
N GLY A 13 4.81 1.04 11.00
CA GLY A 13 4.17 1.62 9.81
C GLY A 13 3.09 0.71 9.22
N LEU A 14 2.15 1.32 8.49
CA LEU A 14 1.15 0.59 7.72
C LEU A 14 1.62 0.44 6.28
N LEU A 15 1.61 -0.79 5.77
CA LEU A 15 2.02 -1.14 4.42
C LEU A 15 0.90 -1.94 3.74
N VAL A 16 0.53 -1.58 2.52
CA VAL A 16 -0.35 -2.41 1.68
C VAL A 16 0.49 -3.33 0.80
N ASP A 17 0.13 -4.62 0.70
CA ASP A 17 0.71 -5.55 -0.27
C ASP A 17 0.18 -5.22 -1.67
N CYS A 18 1.04 -4.75 -2.57
CA CYS A 18 0.64 -4.40 -3.94
C CYS A 18 0.98 -5.52 -4.94
N GLN A 19 1.65 -6.58 -4.49
CA GLN A 19 2.16 -7.62 -5.35
C GLN A 19 1.09 -8.65 -5.70
N SER A 20 1.02 -9.02 -6.98
CA SER A 20 0.14 -10.10 -7.46
C SER A 20 0.39 -11.40 -6.71
N ASP A 21 -0.70 -12.09 -6.36
CA ASP A 21 -0.63 -13.41 -5.71
C ASP A 21 -0.07 -14.52 -6.61
N ALA A 22 -0.02 -14.30 -7.92
CA ALA A 22 0.74 -15.18 -8.83
C ALA A 22 2.24 -15.24 -8.48
N LEU A 23 2.76 -14.20 -7.82
CA LEU A 23 4.14 -14.11 -7.37
C LEU A 23 4.28 -14.40 -5.87
N ALA A 24 3.28 -15.06 -5.26
CA ALA A 24 3.29 -15.37 -3.83
C ALA A 24 4.41 -16.33 -3.40
N TYR A 25 5.15 -16.95 -4.31
CA TYR A 25 6.30 -17.80 -3.99
C TYR A 25 7.56 -17.00 -3.61
N LEU A 26 7.65 -15.71 -3.95
CA LEU A 26 8.79 -14.87 -3.60
C LEU A 26 8.88 -14.62 -2.08
N ALA A 27 10.10 -14.45 -1.54
CA ALA A 27 10.30 -14.16 -0.12
C ALA A 27 9.96 -12.70 0.26
N THR A 28 9.79 -11.84 -0.74
CA THR A 28 9.46 -10.42 -0.60
C THR A 28 8.09 -10.10 -1.20
N ARG A 29 7.55 -8.95 -0.81
CA ARG A 29 6.35 -8.32 -1.38
C ARG A 29 6.70 -6.90 -1.80
N LEU A 30 6.27 -6.48 -2.99
CA LEU A 30 6.17 -5.06 -3.33
C LEU A 30 5.04 -4.45 -2.48
N THR A 31 5.37 -3.43 -1.71
CA THR A 31 4.43 -2.75 -0.82
C THR A 31 4.49 -1.25 -1.03
N ALA A 32 3.46 -0.53 -0.62
CA ALA A 32 3.47 0.92 -0.50
C ALA A 32 2.97 1.35 0.89
N PRO A 33 3.50 2.44 1.47
CA PRO A 33 3.09 2.88 2.79
C PRO A 33 1.76 3.62 2.77
N LEU A 34 1.00 3.41 3.85
CA LEU A 34 -0.21 4.13 4.19
C LEU A 34 0.11 5.07 5.35
N MET A 35 0.15 6.37 5.07
CA MET A 35 0.51 7.39 6.04
C MET A 35 -0.73 8.16 6.48
N PRO A 36 -0.88 8.52 7.77
CA PRO A 36 -1.94 9.44 8.18
C PRO A 36 -1.89 10.71 7.35
N LEU A 37 -3.05 11.24 6.96
CA LEU A 37 -3.15 12.42 6.10
C LEU A 37 -2.30 13.61 6.60
N SER A 38 -2.19 13.78 7.93
CA SER A 38 -1.38 14.82 8.57
C SER A 38 0.14 14.66 8.45
N LYS A 39 0.62 13.48 8.06
CA LYS A 39 2.05 13.13 7.92
C LYS A 39 2.46 12.84 6.49
N ALA A 40 1.50 12.67 5.59
CA ALA A 40 1.77 12.38 4.19
C ALA A 40 2.41 13.60 3.50
N PRO A 41 3.30 13.40 2.51
CA PRO A 41 3.75 14.49 1.65
C PRO A 41 2.57 15.09 0.89
N GLU A 42 2.74 16.31 0.37
CA GLU A 42 1.70 17.00 -0.41
C GLU A 42 1.21 16.10 -1.55
N GLY A 43 -0.06 15.71 -1.46
CA GLY A 43 -0.63 14.64 -2.28
C GLY A 43 -1.15 15.13 -3.62
N ARG A 44 -0.92 14.35 -4.67
CA ARG A 44 -1.73 14.43 -5.91
C ARG A 44 -2.73 13.29 -5.89
N PRO A 45 -4.06 13.54 -5.93
CA PRO A 45 -5.07 12.49 -5.74
C PRO A 45 -4.91 11.27 -6.63
N ARG A 46 -4.39 11.45 -7.85
CA ARG A 46 -4.18 10.36 -8.81
C ARG A 46 -3.06 9.39 -8.44
N ILE A 47 -1.96 9.87 -7.86
CA ILE A 47 -0.83 9.03 -7.45
C ILE A 47 -0.94 8.63 -5.97
N ASN A 48 -1.66 9.42 -5.17
CA ASN A 48 -1.78 9.25 -3.73
C ASN A 48 -3.25 9.22 -3.30
N PRO A 49 -3.99 8.13 -3.59
CA PRO A 49 -5.36 7.95 -3.15
C PRO A 49 -5.45 7.89 -1.62
N VAL A 50 -6.61 8.26 -1.08
CA VAL A 50 -6.89 8.27 0.36
C VAL A 50 -7.90 7.17 0.67
N PHE A 51 -7.65 6.43 1.74
CA PHE A 51 -8.51 5.37 2.24
C PHE A 51 -8.83 5.59 3.72
N ASP A 52 -10.03 5.22 4.13
CA ASP A 52 -10.38 5.18 5.54
C ASP A 52 -9.95 3.84 6.14
N ILE A 53 -9.04 3.89 7.10
CA ILE A 53 -8.52 2.71 7.80
C ILE A 53 -8.63 3.00 9.29
N PHE A 54 -9.44 2.22 10.01
CA PHE A 54 -9.79 2.47 11.42
C PHE A 54 -10.42 3.84 11.67
N ASP A 55 -11.35 4.25 10.81
CA ASP A 55 -12.02 5.56 10.88
C ASP A 55 -11.07 6.77 10.80
N GLU A 56 -9.85 6.54 10.31
CA GLU A 56 -8.83 7.58 10.09
C GLU A 56 -8.37 7.60 8.62
N PRO A 57 -8.26 8.79 8.01
CA PRO A 57 -7.83 8.93 6.63
C PRO A 57 -6.33 8.66 6.48
N HIS A 58 -6.01 7.67 5.66
CA HIS A 58 -4.65 7.27 5.33
C HIS A 58 -4.40 7.45 3.83
N VAL A 59 -3.28 8.10 3.50
CA VAL A 59 -2.83 8.33 2.13
C VAL A 59 -1.92 7.18 1.72
N LEU A 60 -2.23 6.54 0.60
CA LEU A 60 -1.28 5.68 -0.09
C LEU A 60 -0.19 6.55 -0.69
N VAL A 61 1.05 6.40 -0.23
CA VAL A 61 2.18 7.18 -0.76
C VAL A 61 2.91 6.33 -1.80
N THR A 62 2.31 6.21 -2.98
CA THR A 62 2.69 5.21 -4.00
C THR A 62 4.15 5.36 -4.44
N GLN A 63 4.67 6.58 -4.52
CA GLN A 63 6.06 6.83 -4.88
C GLN A 63 7.09 6.34 -3.84
N PHE A 64 6.65 5.94 -2.64
CA PHE A 64 7.48 5.30 -1.63
C PHE A 64 7.37 3.77 -1.65
N ALA A 65 6.81 3.20 -2.73
CA ALA A 65 6.73 1.77 -2.89
C ALA A 65 8.12 1.11 -2.81
N ALA A 66 8.21 0.00 -2.08
CA ALA A 66 9.44 -0.72 -1.84
C ALA A 66 9.18 -2.22 -1.71
N SER A 67 10.20 -3.02 -2.06
CA SER A 67 10.19 -4.46 -1.80
C SER A 67 10.58 -4.72 -0.35
N ILE A 68 9.72 -5.42 0.40
CA ILE A 68 9.92 -5.73 1.82
C ILE A 68 9.83 -7.24 2.01
N ARG A 69 10.62 -7.80 2.94
CA ARG A 69 10.54 -9.24 3.26
C ARG A 69 9.20 -9.57 3.92
N LYS A 70 8.61 -10.71 3.57
CA LYS A 70 7.38 -11.20 4.21
C LYS A 70 7.46 -11.27 5.72
N THR A 71 8.64 -11.56 6.26
CA THR A 71 8.89 -11.61 7.71
C THR A 71 8.72 -10.26 8.41
N GLU A 72 8.79 -9.14 7.70
CA GLU A 72 8.64 -7.79 8.26
C GLU A 72 7.18 -7.32 8.31
N LEU A 73 6.29 -7.99 7.56
CA LEU A 73 4.86 -7.76 7.50
C LEU A 73 4.17 -8.61 8.58
N ARG A 74 3.93 -8.02 9.76
CA ARG A 74 3.65 -8.78 10.99
C ARG A 74 2.18 -9.10 11.18
N ARG A 75 1.34 -8.06 11.23
CA ARG A 75 -0.08 -8.20 11.58
C ARG A 75 -0.93 -7.63 10.46
N ARG A 76 -1.78 -8.46 9.85
CA ARG A 76 -2.84 -7.99 8.95
C ARG A 76 -3.83 -7.14 9.73
N VAL A 77 -4.17 -5.97 9.21
CA VAL A 77 -5.01 -4.98 9.91
C VAL A 77 -6.24 -4.53 9.12
N ALA A 78 -6.19 -4.57 7.78
CA ALA A 78 -7.31 -4.20 6.92
C ALA A 78 -7.20 -4.89 5.55
N ASP A 79 -8.24 -4.71 4.73
CA ASP A 79 -8.36 -5.22 3.36
C ASP A 79 -8.74 -4.06 2.44
N LEU A 80 -7.90 -3.78 1.45
CA LEU A 80 -8.16 -2.74 0.44
C LEU A 80 -8.51 -3.33 -0.93
N THR A 81 -8.87 -4.61 -1.01
CA THR A 81 -9.35 -5.24 -2.26
C THR A 81 -10.48 -4.46 -2.94
N PRO A 82 -11.46 -3.86 -2.22
CA PRO A 82 -12.49 -3.02 -2.85
C PRO A 82 -11.93 -1.81 -3.60
N TYR A 83 -10.75 -1.32 -3.22
CA TYR A 83 -10.06 -0.16 -3.80
C TYR A 83 -8.98 -0.56 -4.82
N ARG A 84 -9.08 -1.77 -5.38
CA ARG A 84 -8.11 -2.30 -6.33
C ARG A 84 -7.84 -1.34 -7.49
N LEU A 85 -8.88 -0.71 -8.03
CA LEU A 85 -8.75 0.16 -9.21
C LEU A 85 -7.95 1.42 -8.87
N GLU A 86 -8.21 2.02 -7.71
CA GLU A 86 -7.49 3.19 -7.20
C GLU A 86 -6.02 2.88 -6.97
N ILE A 87 -5.71 1.74 -6.34
CA ILE A 87 -4.32 1.31 -6.09
C ILE A 87 -3.59 1.05 -7.41
N VAL A 88 -4.20 0.30 -8.33
CA VAL A 88 -3.57 -0.01 -9.63
C VAL A 88 -3.37 1.25 -10.46
N SER A 89 -4.35 2.16 -10.49
CA SER A 89 -4.24 3.43 -11.22
C SER A 89 -3.14 4.31 -10.63
N ALA A 90 -2.96 4.32 -9.31
CA ALA A 90 -1.86 5.06 -8.69
C ALA A 90 -0.47 4.53 -9.13
N PHE A 91 -0.33 3.20 -9.23
CA PHE A 91 0.89 2.59 -9.79
C PHE A 91 1.05 2.84 -11.29
N ASP A 92 -0.03 2.87 -12.05
CA ASP A 92 0.01 3.21 -13.48
C ASP A 92 0.51 4.65 -13.67
N VAL A 93 -0.03 5.61 -12.90
CA VAL A 93 0.47 7.00 -12.88
C VAL A 93 1.96 7.06 -12.53
N LEU A 94 2.42 6.28 -11.54
CA LEU A 94 3.82 6.26 -11.14
C LEU A 94 4.74 5.65 -12.23
N LEU A 95 4.30 4.59 -12.88
CA LEU A 95 5.14 3.78 -13.78
C LEU A 95 5.07 4.21 -15.25
N THR A 96 3.89 4.61 -15.71
CA THR A 96 3.59 4.91 -17.12
C THR A 96 3.13 6.35 -17.33
N GLY A 97 2.66 7.02 -16.27
CA GLY A 97 2.14 8.39 -16.33
C GLY A 97 0.69 8.50 -16.83
N VAL A 98 0.00 7.38 -16.99
CA VAL A 98 -1.37 7.31 -17.54
C VAL A 98 -2.44 7.59 -16.51
#